data_AF-A0A847KU91-F1
#
_entry.id   AF-A0A847KU91-F1
#
_cell.length_a   1.000
_cell.length_b   1.000
_cell.length_c   1.000
_cell.angle_alpha   90.00
_cell.angle_beta   90.00
_cell.angle_gamma   90.00
#
_symmetry.space_group_name_H-M   'P 1'
#
loop_
_entity.id
_entity.type
_entity.pdbx_description
1 polymer ?
#
loop_
_entity_poly.entity_id
_entity_poly.type
_entity_poly.pdbx_seq_one_letter_code
_entity_poly.pdbx_strand_id
1 'polypeptide(L)'
;MSKITTTHKFSRNVEDAFIKALEKFNGDIMLIEVEMNDTRDSTTYEASLDLLINKNRYTFIVETSDGDLYNKFSSFDMGNTPSDDILIKLVNIVLSDSKVLREIESLV
;
A
#
# COMPACT_ATOMS: atom_id res chain seq x y z
N MET A 1 8.24 6.18 20.90
CA MET A 1 6.98 6.66 20.30
C MET A 1 7.00 6.14 18.89
N SER A 2 6.00 5.34 18.48
CA SER A 2 5.86 4.85 17.10
C SER A 2 5.82 6.03 16.13
N LYS A 3 6.49 5.95 14.99
CA LYS A 3 6.44 6.99 13.94
C LYS A 3 6.02 6.34 12.63
N ILE A 4 4.72 6.42 12.35
CA ILE A 4 4.12 5.95 11.10
C ILE A 4 3.88 7.17 10.21
N THR A 5 4.45 7.18 9.01
CA THR A 5 4.45 8.35 8.10
C THR A 5 4.38 7.92 6.64
N THR A 6 4.24 8.87 5.72
CA THR A 6 4.38 8.62 4.28
C THR A 6 5.38 9.57 3.62
N THR A 7 5.87 9.22 2.43
CA THR A 7 6.65 10.16 1.60
C THR A 7 5.80 11.32 1.11
N HIS A 8 6.43 12.49 0.88
CA HIS A 8 5.75 13.75 0.51
C HIS A 8 4.97 13.72 -0.82
N LYS A 9 5.07 12.64 -1.61
CA LYS A 9 4.28 12.46 -2.84
C LYS A 9 2.84 12.02 -2.56
N PHE A 10 2.56 11.52 -1.36
CA PHE A 10 1.22 11.10 -0.94
C PHE A 10 0.45 12.26 -0.31
N SER A 11 -0.86 12.26 -0.52
CA SER A 11 -1.75 13.22 0.13
C SER A 11 -1.95 12.87 1.62
N ARG A 12 -2.50 13.82 2.38
CA ARG A 12 -2.91 13.56 3.77
C ARG A 12 -3.95 12.46 3.89
N ASN A 13 -4.84 12.29 2.92
CA ASN A 13 -5.87 11.26 2.98
C ASN A 13 -5.25 9.86 2.91
N VAL A 14 -4.23 9.69 2.05
CA VAL A 14 -3.47 8.44 1.92
C VAL A 14 -2.67 8.18 3.19
N GLU A 15 -2.04 9.22 3.75
CA GLU A 15 -1.30 9.13 5.02
C GLU A 15 -2.22 8.73 6.19
N ASP A 16 -3.38 9.35 6.33
CA ASP A 16 -4.34 9.04 7.39
C ASP A 16 -4.84 7.59 7.28
N ALA A 17 -5.13 7.12 6.06
CA ALA A 17 -5.51 5.73 5.82
C ALA A 17 -4.39 4.75 6.20
N PHE A 18 -3.15 5.06 5.84
CA PHE A 18 -1.98 4.28 6.17
C PHE A 18 -1.70 4.22 7.67
N ILE A 19 -1.73 5.37 8.35
CA ILE A 19 -1.55 5.46 9.81
C ILE A 19 -2.63 4.66 10.52
N LYS A 20 -3.89 4.82 10.10
CA LYS A 20 -5.02 4.08 10.70
C LYS A 20 -4.87 2.57 10.52
N ALA A 21 -4.45 2.10 9.35
CA ALA A 21 -4.23 0.68 9.09
C ALA A 21 -3.13 0.07 10.00
N LEU A 22 -2.16 0.89 10.42
CA LEU A 22 -1.02 0.46 11.23
C LEU A 22 -1.05 0.96 12.68
N GLU A 23 -2.15 1.54 13.15
CA GLU A 23 -2.23 2.22 14.46
C GLU A 23 -1.88 1.33 15.66
N LYS A 24 -2.05 0.01 15.49
CA LYS A 24 -1.73 -1.01 16.51
C LYS A 24 -0.24 -1.37 16.61
N PHE A 25 0.58 -0.98 15.62
CA PHE A 25 2.00 -1.31 15.59
C PHE A 25 2.84 -0.22 16.24
N ASN A 26 3.91 -0.64 16.91
CA ASN A 26 4.82 0.26 17.60
C ASN A 26 6.21 0.18 16.97
N GLY A 27 6.47 1.04 15.97
CA GLY A 27 7.72 1.06 15.24
C GLY A 27 7.87 2.30 14.35
N ASP A 28 9.05 2.48 13.77
CA ASP A 28 9.28 3.52 12.75
C ASP A 28 8.94 2.94 11.38
N ILE A 29 7.78 3.30 10.84
CA ILE A 29 7.26 2.81 9.55
C ILE A 29 7.00 3.98 8.61
N MET A 30 7.47 3.90 7.38
CA MET A 30 7.19 4.91 6.35
C MET A 30 6.71 4.27 5.05
N LEU A 31 5.60 4.75 4.50
CA LEU A 31 5.14 4.38 3.15
C LEU A 31 5.96 5.10 2.09
N ILE A 32 6.67 4.33 1.26
CA ILE A 32 7.56 4.82 0.19
C ILE A 32 6.86 4.80 -1.16
N GLU A 33 6.17 3.71 -1.48
CA GLU A 33 5.60 3.45 -2.81
C GLU A 33 4.31 2.65 -2.68
N VAL A 34 3.39 2.89 -3.61
CA VAL A 34 2.16 2.12 -3.78
C VAL A 34 2.08 1.84 -5.28
N GLU A 35 2.07 0.57 -5.67
CA GLU A 35 1.96 0.20 -7.08
C GLU A 35 0.88 -0.85 -7.27
N MET A 36 0.45 -0.97 -8.53
CA MET A 36 -0.38 -2.08 -8.98
C MET A 36 0.23 -2.62 -10.27
N ASN A 37 0.38 -3.93 -10.34
CA ASN A 37 0.95 -4.62 -11.48
C ASN A 37 -0.06 -5.63 -12.04
N ASP A 38 -0.09 -5.76 -13.36
CA ASP A 38 -0.89 -6.78 -14.03
C ASP A 38 -0.26 -8.15 -13.84
N THR A 39 -1.08 -9.15 -13.52
CA THR A 39 -0.62 -10.54 -13.54
C THR A 39 -0.83 -11.14 -14.94
N ARG A 40 -0.36 -12.37 -15.14
CA ARG A 40 -0.63 -13.13 -16.37
C ARG A 40 -2.10 -13.52 -16.51
N ASP A 41 -2.87 -13.50 -15.44
CA ASP A 41 -4.31 -13.73 -15.44
C ASP A 41 -5.02 -12.38 -15.59
N SER A 42 -5.86 -12.24 -16.62
CA SER A 42 -6.59 -11.00 -16.92
C SER A 42 -7.63 -10.60 -15.85
N THR A 43 -7.76 -11.37 -14.77
CA THR A 43 -8.74 -11.15 -13.71
C THR A 43 -8.11 -10.91 -12.34
N THR A 44 -6.79 -11.05 -12.20
CA THR A 44 -6.07 -10.79 -10.95
C THR A 44 -4.90 -9.83 -11.15
N TYR A 45 -4.65 -9.04 -10.12
CA TYR A 45 -3.69 -7.94 -10.12
C TYR A 45 -2.87 -7.99 -8.83
N GLU A 46 -1.62 -7.58 -8.90
CA GLU A 46 -0.75 -7.47 -7.74
C GLU A 46 -0.79 -6.03 -7.21
N ALA A 47 -1.26 -5.85 -5.98
CA ALA A 47 -1.10 -4.61 -5.24
C ALA A 47 0.19 -4.69 -4.41
N SER A 48 1.06 -3.69 -4.53
CA SER A 48 2.31 -3.65 -3.76
C SER A 48 2.45 -2.38 -2.92
N LEU A 49 3.05 -2.52 -1.74
CA LEU A 49 3.48 -1.42 -0.88
C LEU A 49 4.97 -1.55 -0.58
N ASP A 50 5.73 -0.49 -0.83
CA ASP A 50 7.08 -0.37 -0.30
C ASP A 50 7.06 0.40 1.01
N LEU A 51 7.55 -0.24 2.06
CA LEU A 51 7.65 0.31 3.40
C LEU A 51 9.11 0.40 3.82
N LEU A 52 9.46 1.48 4.53
CA LEU A 52 10.67 1.55 5.33
C LEU A 52 10.30 1.22 6.78
N ILE A 53 10.75 0.08 7.30
CA ILE A 53 10.52 -0.35 8.68
C ILE A 53 11.88 -0.41 9.39
N ASN A 54 12.04 0.34 10.48
CA ASN A 54 13.28 0.36 11.28
C ASN A 54 14.56 0.58 10.43
N LYS A 55 14.46 1.44 9.39
CA LYS A 55 15.50 1.78 8.38
C LYS A 55 15.78 0.72 7.31
N ASN A 56 15.05 -0.39 7.30
CA ASN A 56 15.13 -1.41 6.25
C ASN A 56 13.94 -1.28 5.30
N ARG A 57 14.16 -1.44 4.00
CA ARG A 57 13.09 -1.37 2.98
C ARG A 57 12.53 -2.77 2.75
N TYR A 58 11.20 -2.89 2.77
CA TYR A 58 10.44 -4.11 2.52
C TYR A 58 9.35 -3.83 1.49
N THR A 59 9.09 -4.80 0.63
CA THR A 59 8.01 -4.76 -0.36
C THR A 59 7.00 -5.83 -0.01
N PHE A 60 5.75 -5.43 0.20
CA PHE A 60 4.64 -6.34 0.46
C PHE A 60 3.76 -6.40 -0.76
N ILE A 61 3.42 -7.61 -1.21
CA ILE A 61 2.66 -7.85 -2.44
C ILE A 61 1.48 -8.75 -2.10
N VAL A 62 0.29 -8.35 -2.57
CA VAL A 62 -0.96 -9.12 -2.40
C VAL A 62 -1.69 -9.17 -3.73
N GLU A 63 -2.19 -10.35 -4.10
CA GLU A 63 -3.06 -10.52 -5.25
C GLU A 63 -4.49 -10.08 -4.91
N THR A 64 -5.13 -9.34 -5.81
CA THR A 64 -6.52 -8.91 -5.71
C THR A 64 -7.24 -9.05 -7.04
N SER A 65 -8.53 -9.38 -6.98
CA SER A 65 -9.42 -9.49 -8.14
C SER A 65 -10.43 -8.35 -8.20
N ASP A 66 -10.11 -7.20 -7.59
CA ASP A 66 -11.00 -6.04 -7.56
C ASP A 66 -11.07 -5.36 -8.94
N GLY A 67 -12.06 -5.77 -9.74
CA GLY A 67 -12.23 -5.26 -11.10
C GLY A 67 -12.53 -3.75 -11.18
N ASP A 68 -13.11 -3.14 -10.16
CA ASP A 68 -13.31 -1.69 -10.10
C ASP A 68 -11.98 -0.96 -9.91
N LEU A 69 -11.11 -1.50 -9.06
CA LEU A 69 -9.75 -0.99 -8.88
C LEU A 69 -8.96 -1.10 -10.18
N TYR A 70 -9.02 -2.24 -10.88
CA TYR A 70 -8.35 -2.41 -12.16
C TYR A 70 -8.82 -1.39 -13.19
N ASN A 71 -10.12 -1.21 -13.38
CA ASN A 71 -10.62 -0.26 -14.38
C ASN A 71 -10.18 1.18 -14.07
N LYS A 72 -10.13 1.55 -12.78
CA LYS A 72 -9.69 2.88 -12.34
C LYS A 72 -8.17 3.08 -12.45
N PHE A 73 -7.40 2.01 -12.27
CA PHE A 73 -5.93 2.05 -12.35
C PHE A 73 -5.43 1.90 -13.80
N SER A 74 -6.01 1.03 -14.61
CA SER A 74 -5.64 0.80 -16.02
C SER A 74 -6.04 1.94 -16.95
N SER A 75 -7.08 2.71 -16.60
CA SER A 75 -7.40 3.98 -17.28
C SER A 75 -6.41 5.10 -16.97
N PHE A 76 -5.48 4.86 -16.06
CA PHE A 76 -4.42 5.78 -15.69
C PHE A 76 -3.23 5.63 -16.65
N ASP A 77 -3.34 6.30 -17.78
CA ASP A 77 -2.26 6.43 -18.76
C ASP A 77 -1.55 7.79 -18.55
N MET A 78 -0.23 7.86 -18.78
CA MET A 78 0.56 9.11 -18.94
C MET A 78 1.07 9.89 -17.70
N GLY A 79 1.70 9.24 -16.71
CA GLY A 79 2.64 9.93 -15.81
C GLY A 79 2.04 10.81 -14.71
N ASN A 80 0.76 10.65 -14.40
CA ASN A 80 0.14 11.20 -13.20
C ASN A 80 0.19 10.16 -12.07
N THR A 81 0.19 10.61 -10.81
CA THR A 81 -0.03 9.73 -9.65
C THR A 81 -1.50 9.28 -9.61
N PRO A 82 -1.81 7.99 -9.36
CA PRO A 82 -3.19 7.52 -9.17
C PRO A 82 -3.95 8.39 -8.15
N SER A 83 -5.27 8.48 -8.30
CA SER A 83 -6.07 9.26 -7.35
C SER A 83 -5.97 8.71 -5.93
N ASP A 84 -6.15 9.59 -4.93
CA ASP A 84 -6.13 9.21 -3.51
C ASP A 84 -7.03 8.00 -3.22
N ASP A 85 -8.23 7.93 -3.80
CA ASP A 85 -9.18 6.83 -3.60
C ASP A 85 -8.59 5.47 -4.03
N ILE A 86 -7.84 5.45 -5.13
CA ILE A 86 -7.16 4.25 -5.64
C ILE A 86 -6.02 3.87 -4.70
N LEU A 87 -5.19 4.83 -4.30
CA LEU A 87 -4.05 4.62 -3.40
C LEU A 87 -4.50 4.12 -2.03
N ILE A 88 -5.54 4.73 -1.45
CA ILE A 88 -6.14 4.32 -0.17
C ILE A 88 -6.67 2.89 -0.28
N LYS A 89 -7.31 2.54 -1.40
CA LYS A 89 -7.84 1.19 -1.62
C LYS A 89 -6.71 0.15 -1.73
N LEU A 90 -5.62 0.45 -2.43
CA LEU A 90 -4.43 -0.41 -2.49
C LEU A 90 -3.80 -0.60 -1.10
N VAL A 91 -3.61 0.48 -0.35
CA VAL A 91 -3.10 0.44 1.03
C VAL A 91 -3.96 -0.48 1.89
N ASN A 92 -5.29 -0.31 1.83
CA ASN A 92 -6.21 -1.12 2.60
C ASN A 92 -6.20 -2.59 2.18
N ILE A 93 -6.07 -2.90 0.88
CA ILE A 93 -5.99 -4.29 0.40
C ILE A 93 -4.74 -4.96 0.98
N VAL A 94 -3.57 -4.35 0.82
CA VAL A 94 -2.30 -4.94 1.26
C VAL A 94 -2.25 -5.04 2.78
N LEU A 95 -2.66 -3.99 3.51
CA LEU A 95 -2.62 -3.97 4.98
C LEU A 95 -3.83 -4.64 5.65
N SER A 96 -4.80 -5.17 4.89
CA SER A 96 -5.81 -6.08 5.43
C SER A 96 -5.38 -7.55 5.32
N ASP A 97 -4.33 -7.85 4.55
CA ASP A 97 -3.83 -9.21 4.44
C ASP A 97 -3.17 -9.67 5.73
N SER A 98 -3.66 -10.78 6.27
CA SER A 98 -3.20 -11.31 7.56
C SER A 98 -1.73 -11.77 7.57
N LYS A 99 -1.18 -12.17 6.42
CA LYS A 99 0.24 -12.56 6.31
C LYS A 99 1.11 -11.32 6.34
N VAL A 100 0.73 -10.29 5.58
CA VAL A 100 1.42 -8.98 5.60
C VAL A 100 1.44 -8.41 7.01
N LEU A 101 0.30 -8.38 7.69
CA LEU A 101 0.23 -7.84 9.06
C LEU A 101 1.10 -8.61 10.06
N ARG A 102 1.17 -9.94 9.95
CA ARG A 102 2.06 -10.77 10.80
C ARG A 102 3.53 -10.52 10.50
N GLU A 103 3.86 -10.33 9.24
CA GLU A 103 5.23 -10.04 8.82
C GLU A 103 5.66 -8.67 9.36
N ILE A 104 4.83 -7.63 9.18
CA ILE A 104 5.06 -6.31 9.78
C ILE A 104 5.23 -6.44 11.30
N GLU A 105 4.38 -7.20 11.99
CA GLU A 105 4.49 -7.44 13.44
C GLU A 105 5.85 -8.02 13.86
N SER A 106 6.45 -8.87 13.03
CA SER A 106 7.76 -9.48 13.29
C SER A 106 8.95 -8.55 13.01
N LEU A 107 8.74 -7.48 12.23
CA LEU A 107 9.77 -6.55 11.79
C LEU A 107 9.86 -5.28 12.65
N VAL A 108 8.78 -4.93 13.36
CA VAL A 108 8.67 -3.70 14.16
C VAL A 108 9.24 -3.83 15.56
#